data_AF-K0EMY2-F1
#
_entry.id   AF-K0EMY2-F1
#
_cell.length_a   1.000
_cell.length_b   1.000
_cell.length_c   1.000
_cell.angle_alpha   90.00
_cell.angle_beta   90.00
_cell.angle_gamma   90.00
#
_symmetry.space_group_name_H-M   'P 1'
#
loop_
_entity.id
_entity.type
_entity.pdbx_description
1 polymer ?
#
loop_
_entity_poly.entity_id
_entity_poly.type
_entity_poly.pdbx_seq_one_letter_code
_entity_poly.pdbx_strand_id
1 'polypeptide(L)' 'MTWKVFGGKHSDLYLALLKARCAGDGLPDTEEALSQVLTVHLHRGIGYLAGRDDLATISGLVGLAMAQQPAPTG' A
#
# COMPACT_ATOMS: atom_id res chain seq x y z
N MET A 1 7.70 11.86 -10.22
CA MET A 1 8.21 10.70 -9.43
C MET A 1 7.92 9.45 -10.24
N THR A 2 8.91 8.62 -10.57
CA THR A 2 8.64 7.40 -11.36
C THR A 2 8.13 6.29 -10.47
N TRP A 3 7.39 5.34 -11.06
CA TRP A 3 6.89 4.17 -10.33
C TRP A 3 8.00 3.37 -9.63
N LYS A 4 9.18 3.27 -10.25
CA LYS A 4 10.37 2.62 -9.68
C LYS A 4 10.86 3.31 -8.40
N VAL A 5 10.78 4.64 -8.33
CA VAL A 5 11.16 5.40 -7.12
C VAL A 5 10.13 5.19 -6.01
N PHE A 6 8.84 5.13 -6.36
CA PHE A 6 7.77 4.87 -5.38
C PHE A 6 7.85 3.46 -4.79
N GLY A 7 7.91 2.43 -5.65
CA GLY A 7 7.84 1.04 -5.21
C GLY A 7 9.17 0.42 -4.80
N GLY A 8 10.30 1.07 -5.11
CA GLY A 8 11.64 0.53 -4.85
C GLY A 8 11.79 -0.89 -5.39
N LYS A 9 12.32 -1.81 -4.56
CA LYS A 9 12.48 -3.23 -4.92
C LYS A 9 11.18 -3.99 -5.15
N HIS A 10 10.05 -3.41 -4.74
CA HIS A 10 8.72 -4.01 -4.86
C HIS A 10 7.87 -3.31 -5.92
N SER A 11 8.44 -2.44 -6.76
CA SER A 11 7.69 -1.70 -7.79
C SER A 11 6.85 -2.62 -8.66
N ASP A 12 7.42 -3.74 -9.11
CA ASP A 12 6.74 -4.63 -10.04
C ASP A 12 5.60 -5.38 -9.33
N LEU A 13 5.80 -5.75 -8.06
CA LEU A 13 4.77 -6.36 -7.23
C LEU A 13 3.59 -5.38 -7.00
N TYR A 14 3.89 -4.13 -6.62
CA TYR A 14 2.84 -3.13 -6.44
C TYR A 14 2.11 -2.83 -7.74
N LEU A 15 2.81 -2.78 -8.87
CA LEU A 15 2.18 -2.59 -10.18
C LEU A 15 1.23 -3.75 -10.49
N ALA A 16 1.68 -4.99 -10.29
CA ALA A 16 0.87 -6.18 -10.50
C ALA A 16 -0.40 -6.17 -9.64
N LEU A 17 -0.30 -5.74 -8.37
CA LEU A 17 -1.46 -5.60 -7.49
C LEU A 17 -2.45 -4.54 -7.98
N LEU A 18 -1.97 -3.38 -8.45
CA LEU A 18 -2.84 -2.35 -9.02
C LEU A 18 -3.52 -2.84 -10.30
N LYS A 19 -2.80 -3.53 -11.18
CA LYS A 19 -3.37 -4.12 -12.40
C LYS A 19 -4.43 -5.17 -12.10
N ALA A 20 -4.15 -6.06 -11.15
CA ALA A 20 -5.11 -7.06 -10.69
C ALA A 20 -6.36 -6.41 -10.10
N ARG A 21 -6.20 -5.31 -9.36
CA ARG A 21 -7.33 -4.53 -8.85
C ARG A 21 -8.14 -3.91 -9.99
N CYS A 22 -7.50 -3.25 -10.95
CA CYS A 22 -8.17 -2.69 -12.12
C CYS A 22 -8.97 -3.77 -12.87
N ALA A 23 -8.36 -4.92 -13.14
CA ALA A 23 -9.01 -6.04 -13.82
C ALA A 23 -10.23 -6.55 -13.04
N GLY A 24 -10.13 -6.67 -11.71
CA GLY A 24 -11.26 -7.06 -10.86
C GLY A 24 -12.42 -6.05 -10.86
N ASP A 25 -12.12 -4.77 -11.08
CA ASP A 25 -13.09 -3.68 -11.17
C ASP A 25 -13.53 -3.39 -12.63
N GLY A 26 -13.07 -4.15 -13.62
CA GLY A 26 -13.37 -3.92 -15.05
C GLY A 26 -12.74 -2.66 -15.64
N LEU A 27 -11.71 -2.11 -14.99
CA LEU A 27 -10.98 -0.93 -15.43
C LEU A 27 -9.83 -1.29 -16.39
N PRO A 28 -9.50 -0.41 -17.34
CA PRO A 28 -8.40 -0.65 -18.27
C PRO A 28 -7.04 -0.55 -17.57
N ASP A 29 -6.02 -1.15 -18.18
CA ASP A 29 -4.62 -1.09 -17.72
C ASP A 29 -3.90 0.13 -18.28
N THR A 30 -4.45 1.33 -18.06
CA THR A 30 -3.80 2.60 -18.42
C THR A 30 -3.16 3.26 -17.21
N GLU A 31 -2.17 4.13 -17.44
CA GLU A 31 -1.48 4.86 -16.36
C GLU A 31 -2.46 5.70 -15.51
N GLU A 32 -3.46 6.29 -16.15
CA GLU A 32 -4.50 7.09 -15.48
C GLU A 32 -5.36 6.22 -14.56
N ALA A 33 -5.81 5.06 -15.03
CA ALA A 33 -6.61 4.14 -14.23
C ALA A 33 -5.81 3.59 -13.04
N LEU A 34 -4.55 3.20 -13.25
CA LEU A 34 -3.67 2.74 -12.19
C LEU A 34 -3.41 3.82 -11.14
N SER A 35 -3.18 5.06 -11.58
CA SER A 35 -3.00 6.20 -10.69
C SER A 35 -4.25 6.47 -9.84
N GLN A 36 -5.44 6.44 -10.45
CA GLN A 36 -6.71 6.60 -9.73
C GLN A 36 -6.91 5.49 -8.69
N VAL A 37 -6.70 4.23 -9.07
CA VAL A 37 -6.85 3.07 -8.18
C VAL A 37 -5.85 3.14 -7.03
N LEU A 38 -4.60 3.54 -7.30
CA LEU A 38 -3.61 3.78 -6.26
C LEU A 38 -4.07 4.85 -5.26
N THR A 39 -4.56 6.00 -5.74
CA THR A 39 -5.07 7.07 -4.85
C THR A 39 -6.21 6.56 -3.97
N VAL A 40 -7.16 5.80 -4.53
CA VAL A 40 -8.25 5.19 -3.77
C VAL A 40 -7.72 4.22 -2.71
N HIS A 41 -6.76 3.37 -3.07
CA HIS A 41 -6.14 2.44 -2.11
C HIS A 41 -5.41 3.16 -0.98
N LEU A 42 -4.65 4.21 -1.28
CA LEU A 42 -3.97 5.01 -0.28
C LEU A 42 -4.98 5.69 0.66
N HIS A 43 -6.04 6.29 0.12
CA HIS A 43 -7.06 6.93 0.92
C HIS A 43 -7.73 5.93 1.89
N ARG A 44 -8.11 4.74 1.39
CA ARG A 44 -8.68 3.67 2.23
C ARG A 44 -7.70 3.17 3.29
N GLY A 45 -6.44 2.94 2.90
CA GLY A 45 -5.39 2.47 3.81
C GLY A 45 -5.11 3.47 4.94
N ILE A 46 -5.01 4.75 4.60
CA ILE A 46 -4.86 5.83 5.59
C ILE A 46 -6.09 5.90 6.49
N GLY A 47 -7.30 5.84 5.95
CA GLY A 47 -8.54 5.81 6.75
C GLY A 47 -8.58 4.62 7.71
N TYR A 48 -8.14 3.44 7.27
CA TYR A 48 -8.04 2.25 8.14
C TYR A 48 -7.03 2.44 9.28
N LEU A 49 -5.88 3.05 8.99
CA LEU A 49 -4.87 3.33 10.02
C LEU A 49 -5.32 4.42 10.99
N ALA A 50 -5.92 5.50 10.48
CA ALA A 50 -6.39 6.63 11.28
C ALA A 50 -7.61 6.28 12.14
N GLY A 51 -8.42 5.31 11.72
CA GLY A 51 -9.54 4.79 12.50
C GLY A 51 -9.13 3.86 13.66
N ARG A 52 -7.83 3.55 13.79
CA ARG A 52 -7.29 2.76 14.89
C ARG A 52 -6.70 3.67 15.97
N ASP A 53 -7.38 3.77 17.10
CA ASP A 53 -6.92 4.57 18.24
C ASP A 53 -5.52 4.16 18.72
N ASP A 54 -5.20 2.87 18.64
CA ASP A 54 -3.88 2.35 19.01
C ASP A 54 -2.76 2.77 18.05
N LEU A 55 -3.10 3.24 16.85
CA LEU A 55 -2.16 3.79 15.85
C LEU A 55 -2.17 5.32 15.78
N ALA A 56 -2.96 6.01 16.62
CA ALA A 56 -3.04 7.46 16.65
C ALA A 56 -1.73 8.14 17.13
N THR A 57 -0.78 7.35 17.64
CA THR A 57 0.54 7.81 18.07
C THR A 57 1.64 7.22 17.20
N ILE A 58 2.76 7.93 17.07
CA ILE A 58 3.95 7.43 16.38
C ILE A 58 4.40 6.09 16.99
N SER A 59 4.35 5.95 18.32
CA SER A 59 4.70 4.71 19.01
C SER A 59 3.79 3.54 18.62
N GLY A 60 2.50 3.80 18.45
CA GLY A 60 1.54 2.80 17.99
C GLY A 60 1.84 2.32 16.58
N LEU A 61 2.10 3.26 15.67
CA LEU A 61 2.46 2.94 14.28
C LEU A 61 3.77 2.15 14.19
N VAL A 62 4.80 2.56 14.94
CA VAL A 62 6.07 1.84 15.02
C VAL A 62 5.89 0.46 15.65
N GLY A 63 5.09 0.35 16.70
CA GLY A 63 4.76 -0.92 17.35
C GLY A 63 4.10 -1.92 16.40
N LEU A 64 3.19 -1.46 15.54
CA LEU A 64 2.59 -2.28 14.49
C LEU A 64 3.66 -2.81 13.51
N ALA A 65 4.54 -1.94 13.03
CA ALA A 65 5.58 -2.32 12.09
C ALA A 65 6.56 -3.35 12.69
N MET A 66 6.92 -3.19 13.96
CA MET A 66 7.80 -4.12 14.67
C MET A 66 7.13 -5.46 14.95
N ALA A 67 5.82 -5.47 15.28
CA ALA A 67 5.07 -6.70 15.50
C ALA A 67 4.94 -7.58 14.25
N GLN A 68 5.10 -7.00 13.06
CA GLN A 68 5.05 -7.73 11.78
C GLN A 68 6.41 -8.29 11.35
N GLN A 69 7.50 -8.00 12.05
CA GLN A 69 8.80 -8.59 11.73
C GLN A 69 8.82 -10.05 12.18
N PRO A 70 9.08 -11.03 11.29
CA PRO A 70 9.28 -12.40 11.70
C PRO A 70 10.47 -12.48 12.66
N ALA A 71 10.36 -13.34 13.68
CA ALA A 71 11.42 -13.55 14.65
C ALA A 71 12.75 -13.84 13.92
N PRO A 72 13.88 -13.27 14.35
CA PRO A 72 15.16 -13.51 13.70
C PRO A 72 15.50 -15.00 13.83
N THR A 73 15.42 -15.73 12.73
CA THR A 73 16.11 -17.02 12.56
C THR A 73 17.59 -16.72 12.60
N GLY A 74 18.21 -16.95 13.76
CA GLY A 74 19.65 -17.01 13.92
C GLY A 74 20.27 -18.22 13.23
#